data_AF-A0A835LRD1-F1
#
_entry.id   AF-A0A835LRD1-F1
#
_cell.length_a   1.000
_cell.length_b   1.000
_cell.length_c   1.000
_cell.angle_alpha   90.00
_cell.angle_beta   90.00
_cell.angle_gamma   90.00
#
_symmetry.space_group_name_H-M   'P 1'
#
loop_
_entity.id
_entity.type
_entity.pdbx_description
1 polymer ?
#
loop_
_entity_poly.entity_id
_entity_poly.type
_entity_poly.pdbx_seq_one_letter_code
_entity_poly.pdbx_strand_id
1 'polypeptide(L)'
;MELKEGQEVEVLDEKNGFKDTWYHAKIIKLNRMILVEYDNLWATDQQGSQRLRDFVKKCSVRPLPPREPNQIFECYQEVDAYHNDGWKKGTIIEVDKKLLRFTVFTVLKEKVDFGAENLESSC
;
A
#
# COMPACT_ATOMS: atom_id res chain seq x y z
N MET A 1 11.13 -14.63 4.97
CA MET A 1 11.34 -13.98 3.66
C MET A 1 12.63 -13.18 3.70
N GLU A 2 13.44 -13.26 2.65
CA GLU A 2 14.71 -12.54 2.55
C GLU A 2 14.51 -11.34 1.63
N LEU A 3 14.92 -10.15 2.08
CA LEU A 3 14.86 -8.92 1.29
C LEU A 3 16.10 -8.84 0.39
N LYS A 4 15.97 -8.32 -0.83
CA LYS A 4 17.09 -8.08 -1.76
C LYS A 4 17.09 -6.65 -2.30
N GLU A 5 18.27 -6.15 -2.68
CA GLU A 5 18.37 -4.88 -3.40
C GLU A 5 17.66 -4.97 -4.76
N GLY A 6 17.00 -3.89 -5.16
CA GLY A 6 16.13 -3.83 -6.34
C GLY A 6 14.74 -4.46 -6.17
N GLN A 7 14.43 -5.06 -5.01
CA GLN A 7 13.10 -5.60 -4.73
C GLN A 7 12.07 -4.49 -4.51
N GLU A 8 10.88 -4.66 -5.10
CA GLU A 8 9.70 -3.86 -4.77
C GLU A 8 9.06 -4.36 -3.47
N VAL A 9 8.74 -3.41 -2.60
CA VAL A 9 8.23 -3.63 -1.25
C VAL A 9 7.21 -2.57 -0.89
N GLU A 10 6.51 -2.79 0.21
CA GLU A 10 5.74 -1.76 0.88
C GLU A 10 6.39 -1.35 2.18
N VAL A 11 6.30 -0.07 2.51
CA VAL A 11 6.95 0.55 3.65
C VAL A 11 5.91 1.26 4.51
N LEU A 12 5.90 0.95 5.80
CA LEU A 12 5.06 1.59 6.80
C LEU A 12 5.68 2.92 7.23
N ASP A 13 4.92 4.01 7.16
CA ASP A 13 5.38 5.32 7.62
C ASP A 13 5.27 5.45 9.16
N GLU A 14 6.38 5.15 9.85
CA GLU A 14 6.49 5.37 11.31
C GLU A 14 6.75 6.83 11.70
N LYS A 15 7.23 7.69 10.79
CA LYS A 15 7.84 8.99 11.13
C LYS A 15 6.85 10.15 11.08
N ASN A 16 5.92 10.15 10.13
CA ASN A 16 5.05 11.32 9.89
C ASN A 16 3.67 11.22 10.57
N GLY A 17 3.47 10.26 11.47
CA GLY A 17 2.19 10.07 12.17
C GLY A 17 1.14 9.28 11.37
N PHE A 18 1.45 8.88 10.13
CA PHE A 18 0.63 7.99 9.31
C PHE A 18 0.93 6.51 9.57
N LYS A 19 0.81 6.10 10.83
CA LYS A 19 1.21 4.76 11.32
C LYS A 19 0.42 3.59 10.72
N ASP A 20 -0.56 3.86 9.86
CA ASP A 20 -1.49 2.88 9.31
C ASP A 20 -1.48 2.86 7.76
N THR A 21 -0.51 3.51 7.11
CA THR A 21 -0.43 3.57 5.64
C THR A 21 0.84 2.89 5.13
N TRP A 22 0.67 2.00 4.16
CA TRP A 22 1.76 1.36 3.42
C TRP A 22 2.00 2.06 2.09
N TYR A 23 3.28 2.37 1.81
CA TYR A 23 3.71 3.01 0.58
C TYR A 23 4.58 2.07 -0.25
N HIS A 24 4.30 1.98 -1.54
CA HIS A 24 5.16 1.28 -2.49
C HIS A 24 6.54 1.94 -2.57
N ALA A 25 7.58 1.11 -2.54
CA ALA A 25 8.95 1.53 -2.66
C ALA A 25 9.86 0.42 -3.21
N LYS A 26 11.00 0.83 -3.75
CA LYS A 26 12.09 -0.05 -4.16
C LYS A 26 13.21 -0.05 -3.12
N ILE A 27 13.72 -1.22 -2.77
CA ILE A 27 14.95 -1.33 -1.97
C ILE A 27 16.14 -0.89 -2.80
N ILE A 28 16.79 0.20 -2.40
CA ILE A 28 18.01 0.70 -3.04
C ILE A 28 19.24 0.07 -2.41
N LYS A 29 19.25 -0.07 -1.08
CA LYS A 29 20.40 -0.64 -0.36
C LYS A 29 19.98 -1.38 0.91
N LEU A 30 20.57 -2.54 1.14
CA LEU A 30 20.39 -3.32 2.36
C LEU A 30 21.59 -3.13 3.29
N ASN A 31 21.33 -2.58 4.47
CA ASN A 31 22.30 -2.46 5.54
C ASN A 31 21.57 -2.60 6.90
N ARG A 32 22.16 -2.10 7.99
CA ARG A 32 21.50 -2.01 9.30
C ARG A 32 20.15 -1.29 9.24
N MET A 33 20.06 -0.25 8.41
CA MET A 33 18.81 0.36 7.96
C MET A 33 18.69 0.14 6.45
N ILE A 34 17.46 0.01 5.98
CA ILE A 34 17.15 -0.21 4.57
C ILE A 34 16.96 1.16 3.93
N LEU A 35 17.69 1.46 2.86
CA LEU A 35 17.43 2.63 2.04
C LEU A 35 16.39 2.25 0.99
N VAL A 36 15.27 2.96 0.99
CA VAL A 36 14.19 2.77 0.02
C VAL A 36 14.00 4.03 -0.82
N GLU A 37 13.49 3.86 -2.03
CA GLU A 37 12.99 4.94 -2.90
C GLU A 37 11.51 4.72 -3.15
N TYR A 38 10.67 5.69 -2.82
CA TYR A 38 9.21 5.56 -2.91
C TYR A 38 8.72 5.76 -4.34
N ASP A 39 7.69 4.99 -4.72
CA ASP A 39 7.15 5.00 -6.07
C ASP A 39 6.31 6.23 -6.38
N ASN A 40 5.61 6.80 -5.39
CA ASN A 40 4.68 7.92 -5.58
C ASN A 40 4.94 9.13 -4.68
N LEU A 41 5.98 9.08 -3.83
CA LEU A 41 6.39 10.19 -2.99
C LEU A 41 7.58 10.94 -3.60
N TRP A 42 7.61 12.25 -3.42
CA TRP A 42 8.60 13.15 -4.00
C TRP A 42 9.42 13.80 -2.89
N ALA A 43 10.69 14.11 -3.17
CA ALA A 43 11.60 14.73 -2.20
C ALA A 43 11.23 16.19 -1.87
N THR A 44 10.42 16.82 -2.72
CA THR A 44 9.84 18.15 -2.53
C THR A 44 8.35 18.10 -2.84
N ASP A 45 7.62 19.17 -2.51
CA ASP A 45 6.19 19.30 -2.82
C ASP A 45 5.88 19.37 -4.33
N GLN A 46 6.93 19.43 -5.17
CA GLN A 46 6.78 19.41 -6.61
C GLN A 46 6.68 17.97 -7.12
N GLN A 47 5.48 17.60 -7.56
CA GLN A 47 5.23 16.35 -8.26
C GLN A 47 6.11 16.27 -9.53
N GLY A 48 6.72 15.12 -9.79
CA GLY A 48 7.65 14.92 -10.91
C GLY A 48 9.11 15.27 -10.60
N SER A 49 9.42 15.72 -9.38
CA SER A 49 10.80 15.95 -8.93
C SER A 49 11.55 14.65 -8.64
N GLN A 50 12.63 14.67 -7.86
CA GLN A 50 13.29 13.42 -7.46
C GLN A 50 12.38 12.62 -6.52
N ARG A 51 12.32 11.30 -6.70
CA ARG A 51 11.61 10.41 -5.76
C ARG A 51 12.16 10.53 -4.35
N LEU A 52 11.28 10.49 -3.37
CA LEU A 52 11.67 10.50 -1.97
C LEU A 52 12.48 9.24 -1.65
N ARG A 53 13.60 9.41 -0.94
CA ARG A 53 14.38 8.30 -0.38
C ARG A 53 14.44 8.43 1.12
N ASP A 54 14.30 7.31 1.82
CA ASP A 54 14.39 7.31 3.29
C ASP A 54 15.08 6.05 3.82
N PHE A 55 15.70 6.18 4.99
CA PHE A 55 16.20 5.07 5.77
C PHE A 55 15.12 4.57 6.73
N VAL A 56 14.74 3.30 6.55
CA VAL A 56 13.69 2.62 7.32
C VAL A 56 14.22 1.37 8.03
N LYS A 57 13.51 0.94 9.07
CA LYS A 57 13.83 -0.29 9.78
C LYS A 57 13.30 -1.48 8.99
N LYS A 58 13.95 -2.64 9.13
CA LYS A 58 13.50 -3.89 8.51
C LYS A 58 12.07 -4.29 8.93
N CYS A 59 11.65 -3.96 10.15
CA CYS A 59 10.29 -4.24 10.64
C CYS A 59 9.21 -3.38 9.98
N SER A 60 9.58 -2.27 9.35
CA SER A 60 8.66 -1.36 8.66
C SER A 60 8.56 -1.70 7.16
N VAL A 61 9.15 -2.81 6.71
CA VAL A 61 9.17 -3.23 5.30
C VAL A 61 8.53 -4.60 5.15
N ARG A 62 7.57 -4.73 4.24
CA ARG A 62 6.99 -6.03 3.82
C ARG A 62 7.11 -6.21 2.31
N PRO A 63 7.19 -7.44 1.79
CA PRO A 63 7.07 -7.65 0.35
C PRO A 63 5.73 -7.14 -0.17
N LEU A 64 5.67 -6.82 -1.46
CA LEU A 64 4.38 -6.60 -2.12
C LEU A 64 3.48 -7.83 -1.88
N PRO A 65 2.22 -7.65 -1.49
CA PRO A 65 1.29 -8.76 -1.40
C PRO A 65 1.15 -9.43 -2.77
N PRO A 66 0.95 -10.76 -2.81
CA PRO A 66 0.74 -11.46 -4.07
C PRO A 66 -0.55 -10.94 -4.70
N ARG A 67 -0.41 -10.22 -5.82
CA ARG A 67 -1.56 -9.87 -6.66
C ARG A 67 -1.99 -11.11 -7.42
N GLU A 68 -2.96 -11.82 -6.86
CA GLU A 68 -3.56 -12.94 -7.58
C GLU A 68 -4.42 -12.40 -8.73
N PRO A 69 -4.11 -12.72 -9.99
CA PRO A 69 -5.00 -12.38 -11.08
C PRO A 69 -6.33 -13.11 -10.83
N ASN A 70 -7.44 -12.35 -10.83
CA ASN A 70 -8.80 -12.80 -10.51
C ASN A 70 -9.11 -12.96 -9.01
N GLN A 71 -8.47 -12.18 -8.14
CA GLN A 71 -8.89 -12.11 -6.74
C GLN A 71 -10.38 -11.76 -6.63
N ILE A 72 -11.16 -12.70 -6.09
CA ILE A 72 -12.60 -12.52 -5.86
C ILE A 72 -12.74 -11.90 -4.49
N PHE A 73 -13.34 -10.71 -4.44
CA PHE A 73 -13.64 -10.05 -3.19
C PHE A 73 -15.09 -10.26 -2.77
N GLU A 74 -15.31 -10.43 -1.47
CA GLU A 74 -16.62 -10.68 -0.89
C GLU A 74 -17.01 -9.61 0.14
N CYS A 75 -18.31 -9.52 0.42
CA CYS A 75 -18.80 -8.64 1.46
C CYS A 75 -18.23 -9.06 2.83
N TYR A 76 -17.90 -8.08 3.65
CA TYR A 76 -17.24 -8.18 4.95
C TYR A 76 -15.79 -8.68 4.94
N GLN A 77 -15.17 -8.85 3.78
CA GLN A 77 -13.75 -9.14 3.69
C GLN A 77 -12.91 -7.92 4.09
N GLU A 78 -11.87 -8.16 4.89
CA GLU A 78 -10.84 -7.17 5.19
C GLU A 78 -9.88 -7.02 4.01
N VAL A 79 -9.70 -5.78 3.57
CA VAL A 79 -8.88 -5.43 2.41
C VAL A 79 -7.99 -4.25 2.73
N ASP A 80 -6.83 -4.21 2.08
CA ASP A 80 -6.06 -2.99 1.93
C ASP A 80 -6.55 -2.32 0.64
N ALA A 81 -7.01 -1.06 0.73
CA ALA A 81 -7.55 -0.28 -0.38
C ALA A 81 -6.62 0.89 -0.73
N TYR A 82 -6.27 1.04 -2.02
CA TYR A 82 -5.38 2.10 -2.48
C TYR A 82 -6.12 3.44 -2.59
N HIS A 83 -5.85 4.36 -1.66
CA HIS A 83 -6.54 5.65 -1.59
C HIS A 83 -5.66 6.78 -1.03
N ASN A 84 -5.55 7.90 -1.76
CA ASN A 84 -4.63 9.02 -1.48
C ASN A 84 -3.17 8.57 -1.39
N ASP A 85 -2.69 7.96 -2.47
CA ASP A 85 -1.30 7.54 -2.69
C ASP A 85 -0.75 6.46 -1.75
N GLY A 86 -1.62 5.77 -1.00
CA GLY A 86 -1.22 4.67 -0.12
C GLY A 86 -2.32 3.65 0.12
N TRP A 87 -1.91 2.47 0.58
CA TRP A 87 -2.82 1.38 0.96
C TRP A 87 -3.32 1.58 2.39
N LYS A 88 -4.64 1.55 2.56
CA LYS A 88 -5.33 1.76 3.84
C LYS A 88 -6.22 0.56 4.12
N LYS A 89 -6.22 0.10 5.37
CA LYS A 89 -7.14 -0.95 5.81
C LYS A 89 -8.60 -0.51 5.67
N GLY A 90 -9.44 -1.45 5.31
CA GLY A 90 -10.88 -1.29 5.26
C GLY A 90 -11.62 -2.61 5.18
N THR A 91 -12.94 -2.53 5.22
CA THR A 91 -13.83 -3.69 5.11
C THR A 91 -14.80 -3.46 3.97
N ILE A 92 -14.94 -4.43 3.08
CA ILE A 92 -15.96 -4.37 2.03
C ILE A 92 -17.33 -4.46 2.68
N ILE A 93 -18.22 -3.52 2.38
CA ILE A 93 -19.59 -3.49 2.92
C ILE A 93 -20.64 -3.75 1.85
N GLU A 94 -20.29 -3.56 0.57
CA GLU A 94 -21.19 -3.81 -0.57
C GLU A 94 -20.36 -4.28 -1.79
N VAL A 95 -20.96 -5.16 -2.61
CA VAL A 95 -20.32 -5.73 -3.81
C VAL A 95 -21.29 -5.69 -5.00
N ASP A 96 -20.90 -4.99 -6.07
CA ASP A 96 -21.53 -5.10 -7.39
C ASP A 96 -20.70 -6.04 -8.28
N LYS A 97 -21.12 -7.30 -8.34
CA LYS A 97 -20.44 -8.33 -9.16
C LYS A 97 -20.52 -8.08 -10.66
N LYS A 98 -21.51 -7.31 -11.14
CA LYS A 98 -21.66 -7.04 -12.57
C LYS A 98 -20.67 -5.98 -13.03
N LEU A 99 -20.45 -4.97 -12.19
CA LEU A 99 -19.53 -3.86 -12.48
C LEU A 99 -18.13 -4.06 -11.88
N LEU A 100 -17.92 -5.14 -11.13
CA LEU A 100 -16.69 -5.41 -10.37
C LEU A 100 -16.31 -4.22 -9.48
N ARG A 101 -17.30 -3.68 -8.78
CA ARG A 101 -17.15 -2.56 -7.84
C ARG A 101 -17.41 -3.00 -6.42
N PHE A 102 -16.65 -2.42 -5.50
CA PHE A 102 -16.64 -2.76 -4.09
C PHE A 102 -16.69 -1.48 -3.27
N THR A 103 -17.71 -1.35 -2.41
CA THR A 103 -17.76 -0.24 -1.45
C THR A 103 -17.01 -0.66 -0.21
N VAL A 104 -15.95 0.07 0.13
CA VAL A 104 -15.11 -0.21 1.31
C VAL A 104 -15.35 0.86 2.36
N PHE A 105 -15.58 0.41 3.59
CA PHE A 105 -15.55 1.25 4.78
C PHE A 105 -14.11 1.32 5.30
N THR A 106 -13.48 2.48 5.18
CA THR A 106 -12.06 2.67 5.50
C THR A 106 -11.82 2.91 6.99
N VAL A 107 -10.59 2.75 7.46
CA VAL A 107 -10.18 3.15 8.83
C VAL A 107 -10.45 4.63 9.15
N LEU A 108 -10.59 5.49 8.13
CA LEU A 108 -10.96 6.90 8.26
C LEU A 108 -12.48 7.11 8.40
N LYS A 109 -13.25 6.01 8.50
CA LYS A 109 -14.73 5.99 8.57
C LYS A 109 -15.42 6.55 7.33
N GLU A 110 -14.76 6.45 6.17
CA GLU A 110 -15.30 6.86 4.88
C GLU A 110 -15.83 5.64 4.13
N LYS A 111 -16.86 5.83 3.31
CA LYS A 111 -17.31 4.83 2.33
C LYS A 111 -16.82 5.27 0.96
N VAL A 112 -16.03 4.43 0.31
CA VAL A 112 -15.46 4.74 -1.00
C VAL A 112 -15.62 3.53 -1.91
N ASP A 113 -15.96 3.77 -3.17
CA ASP A 113 -16.12 2.73 -4.19
C ASP A 113 -14.79 2.49 -4.92
N PHE A 114 -14.39 1.23 -5.01
CA PHE A 114 -13.14 0.78 -5.63
C PHE A 114 -13.40 -0.23 -6.74
N GLY A 115 -12.55 -0.20 -7.77
CA GLY A 115 -12.35 -1.35 -8.67
C GLY A 115 -11.42 -2.38 -8.02
N ALA A 116 -11.51 -3.64 -8.46
CA ALA A 116 -10.69 -4.75 -7.94
C ALA A 116 -9.18 -4.46 -8.00
N GLU A 117 -8.72 -3.69 -9.00
CA GLU A 117 -7.33 -3.31 -9.18
C GLU A 117 -6.77 -2.40 -8.08
N ASN A 118 -7.65 -1.80 -7.28
CA ASN A 118 -7.30 -0.91 -6.16
C ASN A 118 -7.54 -1.58 -4.79
N LEU A 119 -7.78 -2.90 -4.77
CA LEU A 119 -7.97 -3.69 -3.56
C LEU A 119 -6.98 -4.84 -3.50
N GLU A 120 -6.49 -5.12 -2.31
CA GLU A 120 -5.65 -6.27 -1.99
C GLU A 120 -6.21 -6.91 -0.72
N SER A 121 -6.13 -8.24 -0.60
CA SER A 121 -6.53 -8.88 0.68
C SER A 121 -5.59 -8.43 1.79
N SER A 122 -6.16 -7.92 2.89
CA SER A 122 -5.36 -7.55 4.05
C SER A 122 -4.81 -8.84 4.68
N CYS A 123 -3.50 -8.87 4.93
CA CYS A 123 -2.82 -9.99 5.61
C CYS A 123 -2.85 -9.85 7.13
#